data_AF-A0A376TTC3-F1
#
_entry.id   AF-A0A376TTC3-F1
#
_cell.length_a   1.000
_cell.length_b   1.000
_cell.length_c   1.000
_cell.angle_alpha   90.00
_cell.angle_beta   90.00
_cell.angle_gamma   90.00
#
_symmetry.space_group_name_H-M   'P 1'
#
loop_
_entity.id
_entity.type
_entity.pdbx_description
1 polymer ?
#
loop_
_entity_poly.entity_id
_entity_poly.type
_entity_poly.pdbx_seq_one_letter_code
_entity_poly.pdbx_strand_id
1 'polypeptide(L)'
;MSGARWADGATDYLERLEVRERERTGLDTLKVGFNAVHGYYIQISRGQSHLAPINYMRRQTLKNAERYIIPELKEYEDKVLTSKGKALALENSFMKSCSTCCCRIWKRCNRARARWRNSTVLVNLAERAYTLNYTCPTFIDKPGIRITEGRHPVVEQVLNEPFIANPLNLSPQRRMLIITGPNMGR
;
A
#
# COMPACT_ATOMS: atom_id res chain seq x y z
N MET A 1 1.28 -21.69 -15.69
CA MET A 1 0.61 -22.14 -14.45
C MET A 1 1.39 -23.27 -13.75
N SER A 2 2.69 -23.11 -13.50
CA SER A 2 3.54 -24.19 -12.92
C SER A 2 4.30 -23.81 -11.64
N GLY A 3 4.20 -22.55 -11.18
CA GLY A 3 4.92 -22.07 -10.00
C GLY A 3 4.36 -22.56 -8.66
N ALA A 4 3.05 -22.83 -8.59
CA ALA A 4 2.37 -23.14 -7.33
C ALA A 4 2.60 -24.59 -6.82
N ARG A 5 2.88 -25.56 -7.70
CA ARG A 5 2.98 -26.99 -7.29
C ARG A 5 4.21 -27.34 -6.46
N TRP A 6 5.25 -26.49 -6.45
CA TRP A 6 6.49 -26.79 -5.73
C TRP A 6 6.46 -26.31 -4.27
N ALA A 7 5.62 -25.33 -3.94
CA ALA A 7 5.48 -24.85 -2.57
C ALA A 7 4.73 -25.87 -1.70
N ASP A 8 3.63 -26.45 -2.22
CA ASP A 8 2.83 -27.44 -1.50
C ASP A 8 3.58 -28.77 -1.31
N GLY A 9 4.35 -29.19 -2.31
CA GLY A 9 5.20 -30.39 -2.21
C GLY A 9 6.37 -30.23 -1.24
N ALA A 10 6.74 -29.00 -0.89
CA ALA A 10 7.86 -28.76 0.02
C ALA A 10 7.51 -28.97 1.48
N THR A 11 6.33 -28.51 1.88
CA THR A 11 5.77 -28.78 3.19
C THR A 11 5.45 -30.26 3.38
N ASP A 12 4.88 -30.91 2.36
CA ASP A 12 4.53 -32.34 2.41
C ASP A 12 5.78 -33.25 2.50
N TYR A 13 6.85 -32.93 1.76
CA TYR A 13 8.10 -33.69 1.86
C TYR A 13 8.75 -33.58 3.24
N LEU A 14 8.78 -32.37 3.83
CA LEU A 14 9.38 -32.15 5.14
C LEU A 14 8.56 -32.80 6.27
N GLU A 15 7.23 -32.79 6.16
CA GLU A 15 6.33 -33.44 7.12
C GLU A 15 6.49 -34.97 7.09
N ARG A 16 6.55 -35.56 5.88
CA ARG A 16 6.84 -37.00 5.72
C ARG A 16 8.22 -37.38 6.24
N LEU A 17 9.22 -36.53 6.00
CA LEU A 17 10.57 -36.74 6.52
C LEU A 17 10.59 -36.70 8.04
N GLU A 18 9.87 -35.76 8.65
CA GLU A 18 9.75 -35.64 10.11
C GLU A 18 9.11 -36.88 10.74
N VAL A 19 7.99 -37.35 10.19
CA VAL A 19 7.29 -38.56 10.67
C VAL A 19 8.19 -39.79 10.52
N ARG A 20 8.80 -39.98 9.34
CA ARG A 20 9.68 -41.12 9.06
C ARG A 20 10.88 -41.17 9.99
N GLU A 21 11.54 -40.04 10.23
CA GLU A 21 12.70 -39.99 11.12
C GLU A 21 12.30 -40.12 12.59
N ARG A 22 11.12 -39.61 13.00
CA ARG A 22 10.58 -39.80 14.35
C ARG A 22 10.30 -41.27 14.64
N GLU A 23 9.61 -41.97 13.73
CA GLU A 23 9.32 -43.41 13.85
C GLU A 23 10.60 -44.25 13.83
N ARG A 24 11.56 -43.91 12.95
CA ARG A 24 12.83 -44.64 12.82
C ARG A 24 13.73 -44.52 14.04
N THR A 25 13.75 -43.35 14.69
CA THR A 25 14.65 -43.07 15.82
C THR A 25 13.99 -43.23 17.18
N GLY A 26 12.66 -43.28 17.24
CA GLY A 26 11.90 -43.29 18.50
C GLY A 26 12.02 -41.96 19.29
N LEU A 27 12.41 -40.87 18.62
CA LEU A 27 12.65 -39.57 19.25
C LEU A 27 11.45 -38.64 19.07
N ASP A 28 10.54 -38.63 20.05
CA ASP A 28 9.33 -37.80 20.01
C ASP A 28 9.61 -36.29 19.89
N THR A 29 10.78 -35.84 20.35
CA THR A 29 11.16 -34.42 20.28
C THR A 29 11.73 -33.99 18.92
N LEU A 30 11.86 -34.91 17.97
CA LEU A 30 12.41 -34.64 16.64
C LEU A 30 11.47 -33.73 15.83
N LYS A 31 12.02 -32.62 15.35
CA LYS A 31 11.32 -31.66 14.48
C LYS A 31 12.21 -31.20 13.33
N VAL A 32 11.65 -31.09 12.14
CA VAL A 32 12.33 -30.50 10.98
C VAL A 32 12.02 -29.01 10.94
N GLY A 33 13.05 -28.18 10.80
CA GLY A 33 12.90 -26.73 10.78
C GLY A 33 13.79 -26.07 9.74
N PHE A 34 13.56 -24.78 9.50
CA PHE A 34 14.36 -23.94 8.63
C PHE A 34 14.89 -22.72 9.40
N ASN A 35 16.13 -22.32 9.13
CA ASN A 35 16.74 -21.09 9.62
C ASN A 35 17.39 -20.38 8.44
N ALA A 36 17.18 -19.06 8.33
CA ALA A 36 17.75 -18.26 7.24
C ALA A 36 19.29 -18.31 7.16
N VAL A 37 19.98 -18.52 8.29
CA VAL A 37 21.45 -18.56 8.36
C VAL A 37 22.00 -19.97 8.14
N HIS A 38 21.35 -20.98 8.70
CA HIS A 38 21.87 -22.36 8.73
C HIS A 38 21.11 -23.35 7.84
N GLY A 39 20.09 -22.91 7.11
CA GLY A 39 19.29 -23.75 6.23
C GLY A 39 18.29 -24.63 6.97
N TYR A 40 17.87 -25.72 6.34
CA TYR A 40 17.07 -26.77 6.95
C TYR A 40 17.88 -27.57 7.97
N TYR A 41 17.20 -28.06 9.00
CA TYR A 41 17.82 -28.86 10.05
C TYR A 41 16.80 -29.79 10.69
N ILE A 42 17.32 -30.86 11.31
CA ILE A 42 16.59 -31.73 12.22
C ILE A 42 16.98 -31.33 13.64
N GLN A 43 16.00 -30.95 14.46
CA GLN A 43 16.21 -30.54 15.84
C GLN A 43 15.84 -31.67 16.78
N ILE A 44 16.74 -31.97 17.72
CA ILE A 44 16.55 -32.96 18.78
C ILE A 44 16.78 -32.26 20.13
N SER A 45 16.01 -32.61 21.16
CA SER A 45 16.24 -32.08 22.50
C SER A 45 17.61 -32.50 23.04
N ARG A 46 18.25 -31.65 23.85
CA ARG A 46 19.59 -31.93 24.39
C ARG A 46 19.63 -33.18 25.28
N GLY A 47 18.51 -33.54 25.92
CA GLY A 47 18.40 -34.78 26.69
C GLY A 47 18.47 -36.03 25.82
N GLN A 48 18.03 -35.94 24.56
CA GLN A 48 17.95 -37.05 23.61
C GLN A 48 19.05 -37.00 22.52
N SER A 49 19.90 -35.97 22.50
CA SER A 49 20.90 -35.80 21.44
C SER A 49 21.96 -36.90 21.40
N HIS A 50 22.22 -37.56 22.53
CA HIS A 50 23.10 -38.72 22.63
C HIS A 50 22.57 -39.97 21.91
N LEU A 51 21.25 -40.03 21.63
CA LEU A 51 20.59 -41.10 20.87
C LEU A 51 20.51 -40.77 19.38
N ALA A 52 21.02 -39.62 18.95
CA ALA A 52 21.04 -39.25 17.55
C ALA A 52 21.89 -40.25 16.75
N PRO A 53 21.41 -40.77 15.60
CA PRO A 53 22.17 -41.72 14.83
C PRO A 53 23.46 -41.12 14.24
N ILE A 54 24.48 -41.94 13.98
CA ILE A 54 25.80 -41.50 13.50
C ILE A 54 25.73 -40.79 12.14
N ASN A 55 24.72 -41.10 11.31
CA ASN A 55 24.53 -40.45 10.01
C ASN A 55 24.03 -39.00 10.10
N TYR A 56 23.78 -38.48 11.31
CA TYR A 56 23.36 -37.09 11.53
C TYR A 56 24.59 -36.20 11.73
N MET A 57 24.84 -35.31 10.77
CA MET A 57 25.94 -34.36 10.88
C MET A 57 25.50 -33.15 11.70
N ARG A 58 26.18 -32.86 12.81
CA ARG A 58 25.83 -31.72 13.68
C ARG A 58 26.08 -30.39 12.96
N ARG A 59 25.05 -29.53 12.90
CA ARG A 59 25.09 -28.20 12.24
C ARG A 59 25.14 -27.05 13.24
N GLN A 60 24.41 -27.14 14.36
CA GLN A 60 24.34 -26.07 15.37
C GLN A 60 24.01 -26.63 16.76
N THR A 61 24.67 -26.14 17.81
CA THR A 61 24.37 -26.46 19.21
C THR A 61 23.63 -25.29 19.86
N LEU A 62 22.51 -25.56 20.53
CA LEU A 62 21.73 -24.57 21.29
C LEU A 62 21.72 -24.94 22.78
N LYS A 63 21.21 -24.04 23.62
CA LYS A 63 21.12 -24.26 25.08
C LYS A 63 20.37 -25.55 25.41
N ASN A 64 19.22 -25.78 24.76
CA ASN A 64 18.28 -26.87 25.08
C ASN A 64 18.09 -27.90 23.94
N ALA A 65 18.77 -27.72 22.80
CA ALA A 65 18.58 -28.57 21.63
C ALA A 65 19.86 -28.66 20.78
N GLU A 66 19.98 -29.72 20.01
CA GLU A 66 21.00 -29.88 18.98
C GLU A 66 20.35 -29.98 17.61
N ARG A 67 20.98 -29.35 16.61
CA ARG A 67 20.51 -29.33 15.22
C ARG A 67 21.47 -30.10 14.34
N TYR A 68 20.92 -30.95 13.50
CA TYR A 68 21.64 -31.83 12.59
C TYR A 68 21.17 -31.66 11.15
N ILE A 69 21.99 -32.13 10.21
CA ILE A 69 21.68 -32.24 8.80
C ILE A 69 21.98 -33.66 8.34
N ILE A 70 21.17 -34.16 7.41
CA ILE A 70 21.39 -35.42 6.72
C ILE A 70 21.61 -35.14 5.22
N PRO A 71 22.36 -35.99 4.49
CA PRO A 71 22.63 -35.78 3.07
C PRO A 71 21.37 -35.57 2.23
N GLU A 72 20.32 -36.38 2.47
CA GLU A 72 19.03 -36.28 1.78
C GLU A 72 18.37 -34.90 1.94
N LEU A 73 18.40 -34.34 3.16
CA LEU A 73 17.83 -33.03 3.46
C LEU A 73 18.66 -31.88 2.86
N LYS A 74 19.98 -32.08 2.71
CA LYS A 74 20.87 -31.11 2.06
C LYS A 74 20.63 -31.04 0.55
N GLU A 75 20.48 -32.19 -0.12
CA GLU A 75 20.12 -32.22 -1.55
C GLU A 75 18.78 -31.53 -1.81
N TYR A 76 17.82 -31.77 -0.91
CA TYR A 76 16.52 -31.11 -0.94
C TYR A 76 16.64 -29.58 -0.76
N GLU A 77 17.44 -29.13 0.22
CA GLU A 77 17.74 -27.70 0.47
C GLU A 77 18.27 -27.02 -0.80
N ASP A 78 19.30 -27.58 -1.42
CA ASP A 78 19.95 -27.02 -2.61
C ASP A 78 18.97 -26.92 -3.79
N LYS A 79 18.13 -27.94 -3.98
CA LYS A 79 17.10 -27.96 -5.03
C LYS A 79 16.04 -26.89 -4.81
N VAL A 80 15.55 -26.73 -3.58
CA VAL A 80 14.53 -25.73 -3.23
C VAL A 80 15.08 -24.32 -3.37
N LEU A 81 16.27 -24.04 -2.83
CA LEU A 81 16.90 -22.72 -2.90
C LEU A 81 17.17 -22.31 -4.35
N THR A 82 17.68 -23.22 -5.17
CA THR A 82 17.93 -22.97 -6.60
C THR A 82 16.63 -22.65 -7.35
N SER A 83 15.57 -23.41 -7.06
CA SER A 83 14.26 -23.23 -7.71
C SER A 83 13.61 -21.90 -7.31
N LYS A 84 13.67 -21.54 -6.01
CA LYS A 84 13.19 -20.24 -5.50
C LYS A 84 13.97 -19.08 -6.12
N GLY A 85 15.30 -19.20 -6.24
CA GLY A 85 16.13 -18.18 -6.87
C GLY A 85 15.76 -17.96 -8.35
N LYS A 86 15.54 -19.04 -9.11
CA LYS A 86 15.10 -18.95 -10.51
C LYS A 86 13.71 -18.34 -10.66
N ALA A 87 12.77 -18.72 -9.80
CA ALA A 87 11.43 -18.16 -9.80
C ALA A 87 11.46 -16.65 -9.54
N LEU A 88 12.19 -16.20 -8.51
CA LEU A 88 12.32 -14.80 -8.16
C LEU A 88 13.02 -13.98 -9.27
N ALA A 89 14.04 -14.55 -9.91
CA ALA A 89 14.72 -13.90 -11.04
C ALA A 89 13.76 -13.69 -12.24
N LEU A 90 12.90 -14.69 -12.51
CA LEU A 90 11.90 -14.62 -13.56
C LEU A 90 10.78 -13.62 -13.24
N GLU A 91 10.31 -13.58 -11.99
CA GLU A 91 9.35 -12.57 -11.53
C GLU A 91 9.91 -11.16 -11.67
N ASN A 92 11.16 -10.95 -11.25
CA ASN A 92 11.83 -9.66 -11.35
C ASN A 92 12.01 -9.20 -12.81
N SER A 93 12.35 -10.12 -13.73
CA SER A 93 12.48 -9.77 -15.14
C SER A 93 11.12 -9.42 -15.76
N PHE A 94 10.07 -10.16 -15.40
CA PHE A 94 8.71 -9.88 -15.84
C PHE A 94 8.19 -8.53 -15.31
N MET A 95 8.37 -8.25 -14.01
CA MET A 95 8.04 -6.96 -13.38
C MET A 95 8.71 -5.78 -14.08
N LYS A 96 10.00 -5.91 -14.43
CA LYS A 96 10.74 -4.87 -15.16
C LYS A 96 10.17 -4.65 -16.57
N SER A 97 9.81 -5.73 -17.26
CA SER A 97 9.16 -5.66 -18.58
C SER A 97 7.82 -4.94 -18.50
N CYS A 98 6.94 -5.32 -17.57
CA CYS A 98 5.66 -4.65 -17.33
C CYS A 98 5.83 -3.16 -17.01
N SER A 99 6.78 -2.82 -16.13
CA SER A 99 7.07 -1.42 -15.78
C SER A 99 7.50 -0.61 -17.00
N THR A 100 8.35 -1.18 -17.85
CA THR A 100 8.78 -0.54 -19.10
C THR A 100 7.60 -0.31 -20.06
N CYS A 101 6.69 -1.27 -20.17
CA CYS A 101 5.47 -1.14 -20.97
C CYS A 101 4.56 -0.02 -20.43
N CYS A 102 4.35 0.03 -19.11
CA CYS A 102 3.58 1.08 -18.44
C CYS A 102 4.18 2.48 -18.67
N CYS A 103 5.50 2.62 -18.60
CA CYS A 103 6.19 3.89 -18.85
C CYS A 103 5.93 4.44 -20.28
N ARG A 104 5.78 3.57 -21.28
CA ARG A 104 5.48 4.01 -22.66
C ARG A 104 4.11 4.68 -22.77
N ILE A 105 3.13 4.17 -22.02
CA ILE A 105 1.75 4.67 -22.05
C ILE A 105 1.54 5.81 -21.05
N TRP A 106 2.44 5.97 -20.07
CA TRP A 106 2.35 6.96 -19.00
C TRP A 106 2.08 8.40 -19.51
N LYS A 107 2.81 8.85 -20.55
CA LYS A 107 2.61 10.20 -21.12
C LYS A 107 1.19 10.39 -21.67
N ARG A 108 0.58 9.35 -22.24
CA ARG A 108 -0.81 9.37 -22.73
C ARG A 108 -1.80 9.42 -21.57
N CYS A 109 -1.61 8.58 -20.55
CA CYS A 109 -2.45 8.57 -19.35
C CYS A 109 -2.40 9.91 -18.58
N ASN A 110 -1.22 10.52 -18.46
CA ASN A 110 -1.07 11.77 -17.72
C ASN A 110 -1.78 12.96 -18.43
N ARG A 111 -1.70 13.02 -19.77
CA ARG A 111 -2.48 14.00 -20.55
C ARG A 111 -3.98 13.82 -20.38
N ALA A 112 -4.46 12.56 -20.39
CA ALA A 112 -5.85 12.28 -20.09
C ALA A 112 -6.21 12.79 -18.68
N ARG A 113 -5.43 12.42 -17.65
CA ARG A 113 -5.66 12.83 -16.26
C ARG A 113 -5.82 14.35 -16.10
N ALA A 114 -5.00 15.15 -16.77
CA ALA A 114 -5.12 16.62 -16.73
C ALA A 114 -6.48 17.11 -17.26
N ARG A 115 -6.98 16.49 -18.35
CA ARG A 115 -8.29 16.82 -18.93
C ARG A 115 -9.45 16.40 -18.01
N TRP A 116 -9.34 15.23 -17.38
CA TRP A 116 -10.32 14.75 -16.39
C TRP A 116 -10.38 15.65 -15.16
N ARG A 117 -9.24 16.14 -14.66
CA ARG A 117 -9.16 17.06 -13.51
C ARG A 117 -9.94 18.36 -13.78
N ASN A 118 -9.70 19.00 -14.91
CA ASN A 118 -10.37 20.26 -15.25
C ASN A 118 -11.89 20.07 -15.35
N SER A 119 -12.33 18.96 -15.94
CA SER A 119 -13.75 18.63 -16.07
C SER A 119 -14.40 18.43 -14.69
N THR A 120 -13.71 17.75 -13.78
CA THR A 120 -14.21 17.50 -12.41
C THR A 120 -14.40 18.80 -11.63
N VAL A 121 -13.46 19.75 -11.77
CA VAL A 121 -13.58 21.08 -11.14
C VAL A 121 -14.77 21.85 -11.70
N LEU A 122 -14.95 21.86 -13.03
CA LEU A 122 -16.07 22.57 -13.66
C LEU A 122 -17.42 21.96 -13.28
N VAL A 123 -17.52 20.62 -13.22
CA VAL A 123 -18.74 19.93 -12.77
C VAL A 123 -19.04 20.26 -11.31
N ASN A 124 -18.03 20.27 -10.44
CA ASN A 124 -18.21 20.65 -9.05
C ASN A 124 -18.65 22.13 -8.90
N LEU A 125 -18.05 23.05 -9.64
CA LEU A 125 -18.46 24.46 -9.62
C LEU A 125 -19.88 24.65 -10.17
N ALA A 126 -20.29 23.88 -11.19
CA ALA A 126 -21.65 23.92 -11.72
C ALA A 126 -22.68 23.40 -10.72
N GLU A 127 -22.40 22.26 -10.06
CA GLU A 127 -23.24 21.75 -8.98
C GLU A 127 -23.33 22.77 -7.84
N ARG A 128 -22.21 23.37 -7.44
CA ARG A 128 -22.18 24.35 -6.36
C ARG A 128 -22.93 25.63 -6.71
N ALA A 129 -22.84 26.08 -7.95
CA ALA A 129 -23.60 27.24 -8.40
C ALA A 129 -25.10 26.98 -8.37
N TYR A 130 -25.55 25.79 -8.76
CA TYR A 130 -26.95 25.40 -8.69
C TYR A 130 -27.43 25.28 -7.24
N THR A 131 -26.74 24.48 -6.43
CA THR A 131 -27.15 24.15 -5.06
C THR A 131 -27.03 25.34 -4.10
N LEU A 132 -26.06 26.24 -4.29
CA LEU A 132 -25.86 27.45 -3.46
C LEU A 132 -26.50 28.72 -4.06
N ASN A 133 -27.22 28.59 -5.17
CA ASN A 133 -27.86 29.70 -5.87
C ASN A 133 -26.87 30.82 -6.22
N TYR A 134 -25.76 30.47 -6.88
CA TYR A 134 -24.80 31.44 -7.41
C TYR A 134 -25.20 31.87 -8.82
N THR A 135 -24.78 33.09 -9.18
CA THR A 135 -24.99 33.67 -10.50
C THR A 135 -23.66 33.87 -11.23
N CYS A 136 -23.69 33.84 -12.56
CA CYS A 136 -22.50 34.06 -13.38
C CYS A 136 -22.12 35.55 -13.36
N PRO A 137 -20.91 35.93 -12.92
CA PRO A 137 -20.48 37.32 -12.92
C PRO A 137 -20.17 37.81 -14.34
N THR A 138 -20.36 39.10 -14.58
CA THR A 138 -19.97 39.77 -15.83
C THR A 138 -18.75 40.66 -15.60
N PHE A 139 -17.87 40.73 -16.60
CA PHE A 139 -16.67 41.58 -16.54
C PHE A 139 -16.90 42.91 -17.27
N ILE A 140 -16.25 43.96 -16.79
CA ILE A 140 -16.23 45.29 -17.40
C ILE A 140 -14.79 45.76 -17.59
N ASP A 141 -14.54 46.61 -18.57
CA ASP A 141 -13.17 47.07 -18.90
C ASP A 141 -12.60 48.08 -17.89
N LYS A 142 -13.47 48.74 -17.12
CA LYS A 142 -13.10 49.79 -16.17
C LYS A 142 -13.04 49.23 -14.74
N PRO A 143 -12.16 49.75 -13.87
CA PRO A 143 -12.16 49.35 -12.46
C PRO A 143 -13.50 49.63 -11.79
N GLY A 144 -14.13 48.60 -11.23
CA GLY A 144 -15.39 48.73 -10.53
C GLY A 144 -15.89 47.36 -10.06
N ILE A 145 -16.69 47.38 -8.98
CA ILE A 145 -17.33 46.19 -8.42
C ILE A 145 -18.78 46.53 -8.18
N ARG A 146 -19.69 45.77 -8.78
CA ARG A 146 -21.13 45.89 -8.52
C ARG A 146 -21.66 44.54 -8.07
N ILE A 147 -22.20 44.52 -6.86
CA ILE A 147 -22.82 43.35 -6.26
C ILE A 147 -24.23 43.75 -5.83
N THR A 148 -25.21 42.96 -6.23
CA THR A 148 -26.61 43.04 -5.79
C THR A 148 -26.91 41.79 -4.97
N GLU A 149 -27.49 41.94 -3.77
CA GLU A 149 -27.78 40.81 -2.88
C GLU A 149 -26.57 39.89 -2.64
N GLY A 150 -25.40 40.48 -2.33
CA GLY A 150 -24.16 39.75 -2.08
C GLY A 150 -24.19 38.99 -0.76
N ARG A 151 -23.71 37.74 -0.77
CA ARG A 151 -23.64 36.87 0.41
C ARG A 151 -22.20 36.42 0.66
N HIS A 152 -21.87 36.17 1.92
CA HIS A 152 -20.56 35.61 2.27
C HIS A 152 -20.61 34.07 2.17
N PRO A 153 -19.87 33.42 1.25
CA PRO A 153 -20.09 32.02 0.85
C PRO A 153 -19.81 30.98 1.95
N VAL A 154 -19.00 31.33 2.96
CA VAL A 154 -18.73 30.44 4.11
C VAL A 154 -19.67 30.71 5.28
N VAL A 155 -19.79 31.98 5.70
CA VAL A 155 -20.61 32.38 6.86
C VAL A 155 -22.08 31.97 6.67
N GLU A 156 -22.64 32.10 5.47
CA GLU A 156 -24.03 31.69 5.20
C GLU A 156 -24.28 30.18 5.40
N GLN A 157 -23.24 29.34 5.29
CA GLN A 157 -23.36 27.88 5.44
C GLN A 157 -23.17 27.44 6.90
N VAL A 158 -22.58 28.29 7.73
CA VAL A 158 -22.26 28.00 9.14
C VAL A 158 -23.29 28.61 10.09
N LEU A 159 -23.93 29.71 9.67
CA LEU A 159 -25.01 30.32 10.46
C LEU A 159 -26.26 29.43 10.44
N ASN A 160 -26.87 29.27 11.62
CA ASN A 160 -28.18 28.61 11.75
C ASN A 160 -29.35 29.54 11.39
N GLU A 161 -29.07 30.83 11.21
CA GLU A 161 -30.04 31.87 10.84
C GLU A 161 -29.80 32.32 9.39
N PRO A 162 -30.85 32.82 8.69
CA PRO A 162 -30.70 33.33 7.33
C PRO A 162 -29.67 34.46 7.23
N PHE A 163 -28.72 34.35 6.30
CA PHE A 163 -27.73 35.40 6.02
C PHE A 163 -28.40 36.60 5.32
N ILE A 164 -28.15 37.82 5.81
CA ILE A 164 -28.68 39.06 5.21
C ILE A 164 -27.78 39.48 4.05
N ALA A 165 -28.32 39.47 2.84
CA ALA A 165 -27.60 39.84 1.64
C ALA A 165 -27.37 41.36 1.56
N ASN A 166 -26.21 41.78 1.05
CA ASN A 166 -25.79 43.18 1.03
C ASN A 166 -25.30 43.64 -0.35
N PRO A 167 -25.68 44.85 -0.81
CA PRO A 167 -25.18 45.39 -2.07
C PRO A 167 -23.80 46.05 -1.91
N LEU A 168 -23.03 46.09 -3.00
CA LEU A 168 -21.79 46.85 -3.09
C LEU A 168 -21.71 47.57 -4.45
N ASN A 169 -21.30 48.84 -4.44
CA ASN A 169 -21.04 49.59 -5.65
C ASN A 169 -19.77 50.41 -5.50
N LEU A 170 -18.72 49.99 -6.20
CA LEU A 170 -17.44 50.67 -6.33
C LEU A 170 -17.21 51.05 -7.79
N SER A 171 -16.74 52.27 -8.00
CA SER A 171 -16.42 52.82 -9.31
C SER A 171 -15.17 53.70 -9.24
N PRO A 172 -14.61 54.16 -10.36
CA PRO A 172 -13.47 55.08 -10.33
C PRO A 172 -13.77 56.38 -9.58
N GLN A 173 -15.04 56.80 -9.57
CA GLN A 173 -15.54 57.96 -8.83
C GLN A 173 -15.83 57.63 -7.35
N ARG A 174 -16.20 56.39 -7.04
CA ARG A 174 -16.51 55.88 -5.70
C ARG A 174 -15.57 54.73 -5.34
N ARG A 175 -14.32 55.08 -5.04
CA ARG A 175 -13.21 54.11 -4.83
C ARG A 175 -12.95 53.75 -3.35
N MET A 176 -13.54 54.49 -2.42
CA MET A 176 -13.36 54.29 -0.98
C MET A 176 -14.71 54.39 -0.28
N LEU A 177 -14.98 53.46 0.63
CA LEU A 177 -16.15 53.45 1.50
C LEU A 177 -15.68 53.49 2.94
N ILE A 178 -16.16 54.47 3.70
CA ILE A 178 -16.00 54.48 5.16
C ILE A 178 -17.23 53.76 5.71
N ILE A 179 -17.03 52.54 6.20
CA ILE A 179 -18.08 51.73 6.79
C ILE A 179 -18.00 51.93 8.31
N THR A 180 -19.04 52.53 8.87
CA THR A 180 -19.20 52.70 10.32
C THR A 180 -20.33 51.81 10.82
N GLY A 181 -20.23 51.36 12.06
CA GLY A 181 -21.25 50.52 12.69
C GLY A 181 -20.85 50.13 14.11
N PRO A 182 -21.81 49.65 14.92
CA PRO A 182 -21.51 49.11 16.24
C PRO A 182 -20.67 47.83 16.14
N ASN A 183 -19.95 47.48 17.21
CA ASN A 183 -19.32 46.16 17.31
C ASN A 183 -20.41 45.07 17.21
N MET A 184 -20.21 44.09 16.32
CA MET A 184 -21.20 43.09 15.90
C MET A 184 -22.40 43.67 15.13
N GLY A 185 -22.17 44.60 14.20
CA GLY A 185 -23.17 44.97 13.20
C GLY A 185 -23.69 43.71 12.49
N ARG A 186 -24.96 43.39 12.72
CA ARG A 186 -25.67 42.28 12.07
C ARG A 186 -25.80 42.52 10.57
#